data_AF-E6QMM9-F1
#
_entry.id   AF-E6QMM9-F1
#
_cell.length_a   1.000
_cell.length_b   1.000
_cell.length_c   1.000
_cell.angle_alpha   90.00
_cell.angle_beta   90.00
_cell.angle_gamma   90.00
#
_symmetry.space_group_name_H-M   'P 1'
#
loop_
_entity.id
_entity.type
_entity.pdbx_description
1 polymer ?
#
loop_
_entity_poly.entity_id
_entity_poly.type
_entity_poly.pdbx_seq_one_letter_code
_entity_poly.pdbx_strand_id
1 'polypeptide(L)' 'MMQEVGIDLSNAKPQKLTEELASGTQLLVTMGCGDKCPHVPDLRRDDWPLRNPKGVAGG' A
#
# COMPACT_ATOMS: atom_id res chain seq x y z
N MET A 1 -3.91 -1.56 -16.23
CA MET A 1 -2.66 -2.20 -15.70
C MET A 1 -1.51 -1.20 -15.77
N MET A 2 -0.48 -1.27 -14.91
CA MET A 2 0.62 -0.28 -14.90
C MET A 2 1.43 -0.25 -16.22
N GLN A 3 1.54 -1.38 -16.90
CA GLN A 3 2.21 -1.48 -18.20
C GLN A 3 1.49 -0.67 -19.31
N GLU A 4 0.17 -0.49 -19.25
CA GLU A 4 -0.59 0.29 -20.25
C GLU A 4 -0.18 1.76 -20.30
N VAL A 5 0.40 2.27 -19.20
CA VAL A 5 0.92 3.64 -19.08
C VAL A 5 2.46 3.68 -19.07
N GLY A 6 3.12 2.58 -19.46
CA GLY A 6 4.57 2.51 -19.61
C GLY A 6 5.36 2.32 -18.30
N ILE A 7 4.71 1.92 -17.20
CA ILE A 7 5.38 1.67 -15.91
C ILE A 7 5.61 0.16 -15.74
N ASP A 8 6.88 -0.25 -15.66
CA ASP A 8 7.26 -1.64 -15.39
C ASP A 8 7.45 -1.91 -13.89
N LEU A 9 6.66 -2.83 -13.34
CA LEU A 9 6.75 -3.32 -11.97
C LEU A 9 7.20 -4.79 -11.89
N SER A 10 7.68 -5.39 -12.99
CA SER A 10 8.04 -6.82 -13.07
C SER A 10 9.09 -7.25 -12.04
N ASN A 11 9.98 -6.33 -11.65
CA ASN A 11 11.02 -6.56 -10.65
C ASN A 11 10.62 -6.16 -9.22
N ALA A 12 9.45 -5.54 -9.05
CA ALA A 12 8.96 -5.14 -7.73
C ALA A 12 8.56 -6.38 -6.92
N LYS A 13 9.06 -6.48 -5.69
CA LYS A 13 8.75 -7.59 -4.78
C LYS A 13 7.90 -7.07 -3.62
N PRO A 14 6.77 -7.71 -3.30
CA PRO A 14 6.01 -7.37 -2.11
C PRO A 14 6.89 -7.45 -0.85
N GLN A 15 6.80 -6.42 -0.02
CA GLN A 15 7.54 -6.32 1.24
C GLN A 15 6.53 -6.10 2.36
N LYS A 16 6.71 -6.84 3.48
CA LYS A 16 5.90 -6.64 4.67
C LYS A 16 6.27 -5.30 5.33
N LEU A 17 5.26 -4.56 5.76
CA LEU A 17 5.45 -3.39 6.62
C LEU A 17 5.94 -3.84 8.00
N THR A 18 7.08 -3.32 8.44
CA THR A 18 7.64 -3.55 9.78
C THR A 18 7.59 -2.25 10.59
N GLU A 19 7.71 -2.35 11.91
CA GLU A 19 7.82 -1.16 12.78
C GLU A 19 9.04 -0.30 12.42
N GLU A 20 10.17 -0.94 12.10
CA GLU A 20 11.38 -0.25 11.65
C GLU A 20 11.14 0.57 10.37
N LEU A 21 10.43 0.01 9.39
CA LEU A 21 10.10 0.71 8.15
C LEU A 21 9.08 1.83 8.35
N ALA A 22 8.20 1.68 9.34
CA ALA A 22 7.21 2.70 9.66
C ALA A 22 7.81 3.84 10.50
N SER A 23 8.77 3.52 11.35
CA SER A 23 9.54 4.48 12.16
C SER A 23 10.34 5.40 11.24
N GLY A 24 10.19 6.71 11.43
CA GLY A 24 10.86 7.73 10.59
C GLY A 24 10.13 8.12 9.30
N THR A 25 8.96 7.53 9.03
CA THR A 25 8.09 8.01 7.94
C THR A 25 7.34 9.28 8.37
N GLN A 26 6.93 10.08 7.38
CA GLN A 26 6.13 11.29 7.62
C GLN A 26 4.62 11.03 7.47
N LEU A 27 4.27 10.00 6.70
CA LEU A 27 2.90 9.64 6.37
C LEU A 27 2.82 8.14 6.08
N LEU A 28 1.85 7.47 6.69
CA LEU A 28 1.46 6.11 6.35
C LEU A 28 0.12 6.14 5.60
N VAL A 29 0.12 5.68 4.34
CA VAL A 29 -1.10 5.57 3.53
C VAL A 29 -1.59 4.13 3.56
N THR A 30 -2.85 3.93 3.97
CA THR A 30 -3.55 2.64 3.87
C THR A 30 -4.49 2.63 2.67
N MET A 31 -4.58 1.50 1.97
CA MET A 31 -5.40 1.36 0.76
C MET A 31 -6.66 0.48 1.00
N GLY A 32 -7.28 0.60 2.18
CA GLY A 32 -8.56 -0.05 2.49
C GLY A 32 -8.54 -1.54 2.85
N CYS A 33 -7.41 -2.12 3.27
CA CYS A 33 -7.36 -3.56 3.59
C CYS A 33 -7.83 -3.93 5.01
N GLY A 34 -8.03 -2.96 5.91
CA GLY A 34 -8.41 -3.26 7.30
C GLY A 34 -7.39 -4.13 8.06
N ASP A 35 -6.17 -4.32 7.51
CA ASP A 35 -5.12 -5.07 8.18
C ASP A 35 -4.58 -4.30 9.39
N LYS A 36 -4.06 -5.06 10.34
CA LYS A 36 -3.38 -4.54 11.52
C LYS A 36 -2.05 -3.90 11.11
N CYS A 37 -2.08 -2.62 10.78
CA CYS A 37 -0.86 -1.84 10.61
C CYS A 37 -0.18 -1.59 11.97
N PRO A 38 1.16 -1.51 12.02
CA PRO A 38 1.86 -1.16 13.25
C PRO A 38 1.42 0.21 13.80
N HIS A 39 1.25 0.27 15.12
CA HIS A 39 0.96 1.52 15.81
C HIS A 39 2.25 2.28 16.10
N VAL A 40 2.63 3.18 15.19
CA VAL A 40 3.63 4.23 15.42
C VAL A 40 2.95 5.46 16.03
N PRO A 41 3.39 5.93 17.22
CA PRO A 41 2.94 7.19 17.83
C PRO A 41 3.28 8.39 16.93
N ASP A 42 2.43 9.42 16.94
CA ASP A 42 2.62 10.70 16.23
C ASP A 42 2.76 10.63 14.69
N LEU A 43 2.77 9.43 14.11
CA LEU A 43 2.77 9.23 12.66
C LEU A 43 1.40 9.54 12.08
N ARG A 44 1.34 10.52 11.17
CA ARG A 44 0.13 10.81 10.40
C ARG A 44 -0.25 9.58 9.56
N ARG A 45 -1.54 9.24 9.58
CA ARG A 45 -2.13 8.17 8.76
C ARG A 45 -3.25 8.71 7.91
N ASP A 46 -3.22 8.40 6.62
CA ASP A 46 -4.29 8.71 5.68
C ASP A 46 -4.84 7.40 5.09
N ASP A 47 -6.16 7.21 5.13
CA ASP A 47 -6.81 6.06 4.52
C ASP A 47 -7.42 6.42 3.17
N TRP A 48 -7.01 5.70 2.13
CA TRP A 48 -7.47 5.86 0.76
C TRP A 48 -8.27 4.60 0.40
N PRO A 49 -9.61 4.63 0.45
CA PRO A 49 -10.44 3.44 0.29
C PRO A 49 -10.51 3.01 -1.18
N LEU A 50 -9.47 2.33 -1.66
CA LEU A 50 -9.40 1.78 -3.01
C LEU A 50 -10.04 0.39 -3.03
N ARG A 51 -10.89 0.15 -4.03
CA ARG A 51 -11.46 -1.18 -4.25
C ARG A 51 -10.36 -2.14 -4.68
N ASN A 52 -10.29 -3.31 -4.04
CA ASN A 52 -9.34 -4.35 -4.43
C ASN A 52 -9.60 -4.76 -5.89
N PRO A 53 -8.62 -4.57 -6.81
CA PRO A 53 -8.78 -4.91 -8.21
C PRO A 53 -8.69 -6.43 -8.48
N LYS A 54 -8.22 -7.23 -7.51
CA LYS A 54 -8.11 -8.67 -7.66
C LYS A 54 -9.51 -9.29 -7.87
N GLY A 55 -9.66 -10.05 -8.95
CA GLY A 55 -10.93 -10.70 -9.31
C GLY A 55 -11.88 -9.84 -10.15
N VAL A 56 -11.53 -8.57 -10.40
CA VAL A 56 -12.19 -7.73 -11.42
C VAL A 56 -11.45 -7.95 -12.75
N ALA A 57 -11.42 -9.20 -13.22
CA ALA A 57 -11.02 -9.46 -14.60
C ALA A 57 -12.09 -8.82 -15.50
N GLY A 58 -11.66 -7.96 -16.44
CA GLY A 58 -12.55 -7.31 -17.38
C GLY A 58 -13.44 -8.33 -18.11
N GLY A 59 -14.68 -7.93 -18.38
CA GLY A 59 -15.49 -8.56 -19.42
C GLY A 59 -14.91 -8.31 -20.80
#